data_AF-A0A843D187-F1
#
_entry.id   AF-A0A843D187-F1
#
_cell.length_a   1.000
_cell.length_b   1.000
_cell.length_c   1.000
_cell.angle_alpha   90.00
_cell.angle_beta   90.00
_cell.angle_gamma   90.00
#
_symmetry.space_group_name_H-M   'P 1'
#
loop_
_entity.id
_entity.type
_entity.pdbx_description
1 polymer ?
#
loop_
_entity_poly.entity_id
_entity_poly.type
_entity_poly.pdbx_seq_one_letter_code
_entity_poly.pdbx_strand_id
1 'polypeptide(L)'
;MKRFDDDSDLLKVLRCAFETYNTLKPGYLESVYEAALEWELVQAGFEVKRQVKIPVFYKGVELKKDFFADMVVNDCILLELKAVSSLNPMPERQLASYLKSTGISEGLLLNFGNLRRLEWRVFKKEVRG
;
A
#
# COMPACT_ATOMS: atom_id res chain seq x y z
N MET A 1 -18.14 11.74 3.03
CA MET A 1 -16.71 11.53 3.30
C MET A 1 -16.61 10.87 4.68
N LYS A 2 -16.18 9.61 4.79
CA LYS A 2 -16.07 8.95 6.10
C LYS A 2 -14.95 9.62 6.89
N ARG A 3 -15.25 10.12 8.11
CA ARG A 3 -14.23 10.61 9.05
C ARG A 3 -13.40 9.40 9.49
N PHE A 4 -12.10 9.43 9.24
CA PHE A 4 -11.16 8.51 9.87
C PHE A 4 -10.98 8.97 11.32
N ASP A 5 -10.83 8.01 12.22
CA ASP A 5 -10.40 8.31 13.58
C ASP A 5 -8.96 8.85 13.51
N ASP A 6 -8.68 9.97 14.19
CA ASP A 6 -7.42 10.70 14.05
C ASP A 6 -6.21 9.87 14.57
N ASP A 7 -6.51 8.81 15.33
CA ASP A 7 -5.52 7.88 15.89
C ASP A 7 -5.31 6.60 15.07
N SER A 8 -6.05 6.41 13.97
CA SER A 8 -5.93 5.18 13.16
C SER A 8 -4.55 5.03 12.50
N ASP A 9 -3.99 3.82 12.53
CA ASP A 9 -2.72 3.48 11.87
C ASP A 9 -2.72 3.89 10.40
N LEU A 10 -3.85 3.74 9.70
CA LEU A 10 -4.00 4.16 8.31
C LEU A 10 -3.78 5.67 8.10
N LEU A 11 -4.27 6.51 9.02
CA LEU A 11 -4.08 7.95 8.91
C LEU A 11 -2.63 8.32 9.19
N LYS A 12 -1.99 7.66 10.15
CA LYS A 12 -0.55 7.84 10.47
C LYS A 12 0.33 7.40 9.29
N VAL A 13 0.05 6.26 8.66
CA VAL A 13 0.69 5.82 7.40
C VAL A 13 0.51 6.84 6.29
N LEU A 14 -0.70 7.40 6.12
CA LEU A 14 -0.94 8.44 5.13
C LEU A 14 -0.10 9.69 5.40
N ARG A 15 0.06 10.11 6.66
CA ARG A 15 0.92 11.25 7.03
C ARG A 15 2.38 11.00 6.60
N CYS A 16 2.92 9.80 6.86
CA CYS A 16 4.25 9.39 6.37
C CYS A 16 4.35 9.45 4.83
N ALA A 17 3.32 9.00 4.12
CA ALA A 17 3.27 9.07 2.65
C ALA A 17 3.24 10.51 2.14
N PHE A 18 2.50 11.41 2.80
CA PHE A 18 2.50 12.82 2.47
C PHE A 18 3.87 13.47 2.71
N GLU A 19 4.54 13.13 3.81
CA GLU A 19 5.89 13.63 4.09
C GLU A 19 6.87 13.18 3.00
N THR A 20 6.85 11.89 2.66
CA THR A 20 7.64 11.31 1.57
C THR A 20 7.41 12.04 0.24
N TYR A 21 6.15 12.24 -0.14
CA TYR A 21 5.78 12.95 -1.37
C TYR A 21 6.24 14.41 -1.35
N ASN A 22 6.07 15.09 -0.22
CA ASN A 22 6.39 16.51 -0.09
C ASN A 22 7.90 16.76 -0.12
N THR A 23 8.69 15.84 0.43
CA THR A 23 10.14 15.92 0.51
C THR A 23 10.79 15.56 -0.82
N LEU A 24 10.43 14.42 -1.42
CA LEU A 24 11.04 13.99 -2.67
C LEU A 24 10.50 14.73 -3.89
N LYS A 25 9.20 15.06 -3.89
CA LYS A 25 8.43 15.47 -5.07
C LYS A 25 8.43 14.39 -6.19
N PRO A 26 7.49 14.47 -7.15
CA PRO A 26 7.46 13.56 -8.29
C PRO A 26 8.72 13.66 -9.16
N GLY A 27 9.22 12.52 -9.63
CA GLY A 27 10.36 12.43 -10.55
C GLY A 27 11.26 11.20 -10.37
N TYR A 28 11.13 10.51 -9.23
CA TYR A 28 11.91 9.32 -8.93
C TYR A 28 11.22 8.01 -9.36
N LEU A 29 12.01 6.93 -9.36
CA LEU A 29 11.50 5.56 -9.52
C LEU A 29 10.69 5.14 -8.28
N GLU A 30 9.76 4.21 -8.48
CA GLU A 30 8.91 3.63 -7.42
C GLU A 30 9.73 3.13 -6.21
N SER A 31 10.86 2.47 -6.46
CA SER A 31 11.76 1.94 -5.43
C SER A 31 12.38 3.01 -4.53
N VAL A 32 12.50 4.25 -5.01
CA VAL A 32 12.98 5.38 -4.19
C VAL A 32 11.92 5.80 -3.20
N TYR A 33 10.66 5.90 -3.63
CA TYR A 33 9.55 6.20 -2.72
C TYR A 33 9.31 5.05 -1.74
N GLU A 34 9.50 3.80 -2.17
CA GLU A 34 9.45 2.63 -1.29
C GLU A 34 10.49 2.75 -0.17
N ALA A 35 11.76 3.02 -0.49
CA ALA A 35 12.79 3.17 0.53
C ALA A 35 12.55 4.37 1.47
N ALA A 36 12.07 5.49 0.93
CA ALA A 36 11.78 6.68 1.73
C ALA A 36 10.56 6.50 2.64
N LEU A 37 9.49 5.89 2.13
CA LEU A 37 8.28 5.63 2.93
C LEU A 37 8.55 4.61 4.04
N GLU A 38 9.34 3.57 3.76
CA GLU A 38 9.80 2.64 4.80
C GLU A 38 10.50 3.39 5.94
N TRP A 39 11.41 4.31 5.60
CA TRP A 39 12.12 5.10 6.60
C TRP A 39 11.16 5.94 7.45
N GLU A 40 10.24 6.70 6.82
CA GLU A 40 9.23 7.51 7.51
C GLU A 40 8.35 6.67 8.46
N LEU A 41 7.92 5.50 8.00
CA LEU A 41 7.09 4.58 8.78
C LEU A 41 7.84 4.02 9.99
N VAL A 42 9.09 3.60 9.80
CA VAL A 42 9.93 3.11 10.90
C VAL A 42 10.20 4.21 11.92
N GLN A 43 10.46 5.45 11.48
CA GLN A 43 10.62 6.58 12.42
C GLN A 43 9.33 6.89 13.20
N ALA A 44 8.17 6.65 12.58
CA ALA A 44 6.87 6.75 13.24
C ALA A 44 6.53 5.56 14.14
N GLY A 45 7.43 4.58 14.29
CA GLY A 45 7.28 3.43 15.20
C GLY A 45 6.54 2.23 14.62
N PHE A 46 6.34 2.18 13.30
CA PHE A 46 5.71 1.05 12.62
C PHE A 46 6.68 -0.11 12.36
N GLU A 47 6.18 -1.34 12.42
CA GLU A 47 6.86 -2.49 11.83
C GLU A 47 6.54 -2.53 10.33
N VAL A 48 7.57 -2.56 9.48
CA VAL A 48 7.43 -2.57 8.03
C VAL A 48 8.12 -3.80 7.46
N LYS A 49 7.38 -4.58 6.68
CA LYS A 49 7.91 -5.70 5.88
C LYS A 49 7.80 -5.32 4.42
N ARG A 50 8.91 -5.36 3.69
CA ARG A 50 8.95 -5.04 2.25
C ARG A 50 8.90 -6.30 1.40
N GLN A 51 8.39 -6.15 0.18
CA GLN A 51 8.35 -7.21 -0.83
C GLN A 51 7.77 -8.50 -0.22
N VAL A 52 6.60 -8.38 0.40
CA VAL A 52 5.98 -9.46 1.17
C VAL A 52 5.38 -10.45 0.21
N LYS A 53 5.87 -11.69 0.27
CA LYS A 53 5.34 -12.81 -0.52
C LYS A 53 3.88 -13.09 -0.12
N ILE A 54 2.99 -13.01 -1.11
CA ILE A 54 1.59 -13.39 -1.02
C ILE A 54 1.36 -14.63 -1.89
N PRO A 55 1.07 -15.80 -1.29
CA PRO A 55 0.83 -17.03 -2.03
C PRO A 55 -0.45 -16.90 -2.86
N VAL A 56 -0.40 -17.38 -4.11
CA VAL A 56 -1.53 -17.37 -5.03
C VAL A 56 -2.09 -18.77 -5.16
N PHE A 57 -3.38 -18.93 -4.84
CA PHE A 57 -4.08 -20.20 -4.95
C PHE A 57 -4.97 -20.23 -6.19
N TYR A 58 -4.88 -21.31 -6.97
CA TYR A 58 -5.78 -21.61 -8.07
C TYR A 58 -6.48 -22.94 -7.80
N LYS A 59 -7.79 -22.91 -7.62
CA LYS A 59 -8.62 -24.10 -7.29
C LYS A 59 -8.07 -24.89 -6.08
N GLY A 60 -7.64 -24.18 -5.04
CA GLY A 60 -7.09 -24.77 -3.81
C GLY A 60 -5.63 -25.24 -3.92
N VAL A 61 -5.00 -25.11 -5.09
CA VAL A 61 -3.59 -25.44 -5.29
C VAL A 61 -2.75 -24.16 -5.25
N GLU A 62 -1.74 -24.12 -4.41
CA GLU A 62 -0.75 -23.03 -4.41
C GLU A 62 0.06 -23.08 -5.72
N LEU A 63 0.09 -21.95 -6.44
CA LEU A 63 0.88 -21.82 -7.65
C LEU A 63 2.36 -21.59 -7.30
N LYS A 64 3.28 -22.09 -8.13
CA LYS A 64 4.72 -21.75 -8.05
C LYS A 64 5.03 -20.32 -8.53
N LYS A 65 4.06 -19.42 -8.42
CA LYS A 65 4.17 -18.01 -8.78
C LYS A 65 3.56 -17.20 -7.66
N ASP A 66 4.39 -16.38 -7.06
CA ASP A 66 4.01 -15.52 -5.95
C ASP A 66 3.74 -14.11 -6.44
N PHE A 67 2.86 -13.43 -5.72
CA PHE A 67 2.80 -11.99 -5.78
C PHE A 67 3.64 -11.40 -4.64
N PHE A 68 4.20 -10.22 -4.85
CA PHE A 68 4.93 -9.50 -3.82
C PHE A 68 4.25 -8.16 -3.61
N ALA A 69 3.67 -7.96 -2.43
CA ALA A 69 3.18 -6.65 -2.04
C ALA A 69 4.38 -5.76 -1.71
N ASP A 70 4.32 -4.48 -2.08
CA ASP A 70 5.43 -3.56 -1.84
C ASP A 70 5.76 -3.46 -0.35
N MET A 71 4.73 -3.29 0.49
CA MET A 71 4.88 -3.33 1.94
C MET A 71 3.69 -3.92 2.68
N VAL A 72 3.96 -4.44 3.88
CA VAL A 72 2.96 -4.68 4.92
C VAL A 72 3.39 -3.97 6.19
N VAL A 73 2.49 -3.18 6.76
CA VAL A 73 2.70 -2.40 7.98
C VAL A 73 1.93 -3.04 9.14
N ASN A 74 2.60 -3.27 10.27
CA ASN A 74 2.06 -3.89 11.48
C ASN A 74 1.26 -5.19 11.24
N ASP A 75 1.59 -5.94 10.17
CA ASP A 75 0.83 -7.11 9.70
C ASP A 75 -0.67 -6.87 9.43
N CYS A 76 -1.11 -5.61 9.34
CA CYS A 76 -2.52 -5.23 9.29
C CYS A 76 -2.89 -4.28 8.14
N ILE A 77 -1.92 -3.61 7.52
CA ILE A 77 -2.13 -2.73 6.37
C ILE A 77 -1.20 -3.14 5.23
N LEU A 78 -1.77 -3.47 4.07
CA LEU A 78 -1.02 -3.76 2.85
C LEU A 78 -0.86 -2.48 2.01
N LEU A 79 0.37 -2.13 1.64
CA LEU A 79 0.66 -0.98 0.78
C LEU A 79 1.05 -1.43 -0.62
N GLU A 80 0.46 -0.76 -1.62
CA GLU A 80 0.84 -0.83 -3.03
C GLU A 80 1.25 0.57 -3.47
N LEU A 81 2.45 0.72 -4.00
CA LEU A 81 3.03 2.00 -4.40
C LEU A 81 3.11 2.08 -5.92
N LYS A 82 2.92 3.30 -6.44
CA LYS A 82 3.12 3.63 -7.86
C LYS A 82 3.84 4.96 -7.99
N ALA A 83 4.58 5.11 -9.08
CA ALA A 83 5.24 6.37 -9.45
C ALA A 83 4.86 6.78 -10.90
N VAL A 84 3.56 6.93 -11.16
CA VAL A 84 3.02 7.21 -12.50
C VAL A 84 2.24 8.53 -12.54
N SER A 85 2.16 9.16 -13.71
CA SER A 85 1.43 10.43 -13.88
C SER A 85 -0.08 10.29 -13.62
N SER A 86 -0.65 9.11 -13.89
CA SER A 86 -2.03 8.77 -13.58
C SER A 86 -2.21 7.27 -13.30
N LEU A 87 -3.06 6.95 -12.34
CA LEU A 87 -3.43 5.57 -12.02
C LEU A 87 -4.38 4.99 -13.08
N ASN A 88 -4.07 3.79 -13.56
CA ASN A 88 -5.03 2.95 -14.28
C ASN A 88 -5.77 2.00 -13.29
N PRO A 89 -6.86 1.33 -13.70
CA PRO A 89 -7.66 0.51 -12.79
C PRO A 89 -7.01 -0.82 -12.34
N MET A 90 -5.87 -1.22 -12.92
CA MET A 90 -5.30 -2.55 -12.70
C MET A 90 -4.71 -2.73 -11.28
N PRO A 91 -3.86 -1.82 -10.76
CA PRO A 91 -3.34 -1.91 -9.39
C PRO A 91 -4.43 -2.03 -8.33
N GLU A 92 -5.57 -1.37 -8.54
CA GLU A 92 -6.71 -1.44 -7.62
C GLU A 92 -7.33 -2.85 -7.57
N ARG A 93 -7.56 -3.46 -8.74
CA ARG A 93 -8.09 -4.84 -8.84
C ARG A 93 -7.11 -5.85 -8.25
N GLN A 94 -5.83 -5.58 -8.46
CA GLN A 94 -4.73 -6.39 -7.96
C GLN A 94 -4.71 -6.36 -6.42
N LEU A 95 -4.66 -5.17 -5.81
CA LEU A 95 -4.72 -4.97 -4.37
C LEU A 95 -5.97 -5.61 -3.74
N ALA A 96 -7.15 -5.39 -4.34
CA ALA A 96 -8.39 -5.99 -3.86
C ALA A 96 -8.38 -7.53 -3.89
N SER A 97 -7.70 -8.14 -4.87
CA SER A 97 -7.56 -9.60 -4.94
C SER A 97 -6.65 -10.13 -3.83
N TYR A 98 -5.61 -9.39 -3.47
CA TYR A 98 -4.67 -9.80 -2.43
C TYR A 98 -5.20 -9.62 -1.02
N LEU A 99 -5.99 -8.57 -0.76
CA LEU A 99 -6.72 -8.48 0.52
C LEU A 99 -7.64 -9.70 0.73
N LYS A 100 -8.20 -10.26 -0.34
CA LYS A 100 -9.03 -11.49 -0.24
C LYS A 100 -8.21 -12.73 0.08
N SER A 101 -7.02 -12.88 -0.50
CA SER A 101 -6.14 -14.04 -0.30
C SER A 101 -5.32 -13.97 0.98
N THR A 102 -5.17 -12.78 1.57
CA THR A 102 -4.47 -12.57 2.84
C THR A 102 -5.44 -12.52 4.02
N GLY A 103 -4.92 -12.60 5.25
CA GLY A 103 -5.66 -12.29 6.48
C GLY A 103 -5.82 -10.78 6.74
N ILE A 104 -5.24 -9.93 5.89
CA ILE A 104 -5.15 -8.49 6.05
C ILE A 104 -6.47 -7.83 5.65
N SER A 105 -6.98 -6.91 6.48
CA SER A 105 -8.29 -6.29 6.31
C SER A 105 -8.24 -4.92 5.65
N GLU A 106 -7.10 -4.24 5.64
CA GLU A 106 -6.93 -2.90 5.09
C GLU A 106 -5.81 -2.84 4.06
N GLY A 107 -6.03 -2.11 2.97
CA GLY A 107 -5.04 -1.86 1.94
C GLY A 107 -5.03 -0.41 1.48
N LEU A 108 -3.86 0.08 1.09
CA LEU A 108 -3.65 1.44 0.64
C LEU A 108 -2.85 1.46 -0.66
N LEU A 109 -3.44 1.99 -1.72
CA LEU A 109 -2.75 2.29 -2.97
C LEU A 109 -2.27 3.73 -2.92
N LEU A 110 -0.98 3.97 -3.15
CA LEU A 110 -0.34 5.28 -3.18
C LEU A 110 0.26 5.55 -4.55
N ASN A 111 0.08 6.74 -5.10
CA ASN A 111 0.74 7.17 -6.34
C ASN A 111 1.53 8.46 -6.14
N PHE A 112 2.85 8.34 -6.20
CA PHE A 112 3.81 9.42 -6.03
C PHE A 112 4.16 10.15 -7.35
N GLY A 113 3.71 9.65 -8.50
CA GLY A 113 4.09 10.22 -9.81
C GLY A 113 3.23 11.38 -10.30
N ASN A 114 2.10 11.68 -9.65
CA ASN A 114 1.26 12.80 -10.04
C ASN A 114 1.90 14.14 -9.63
N LEU A 115 2.02 15.08 -10.58
CA LEU A 115 2.69 16.38 -10.38
C LEU A 115 1.98 17.35 -9.41
N ARG A 116 0.69 17.15 -9.13
CA ARG A 116 -0.13 18.10 -8.35
C ARG A 116 -0.30 17.70 -6.91
N ARG A 117 -0.38 16.40 -6.62
CA ARG A 117 -0.63 15.85 -5.28
C ARG A 117 -0.28 14.38 -5.22
N LEU A 118 -0.02 13.88 -4.02
CA LEU A 118 -0.14 12.46 -3.72
C LEU A 118 -1.57 12.00 -4.02
N GLU A 119 -1.72 10.95 -4.81
CA GLU A 119 -3.02 10.28 -4.97
C GLU A 119 -3.03 9.02 -4.10
N TRP A 120 -4.14 8.75 -3.42
CA TRP A 120 -4.29 7.55 -2.61
C TRP A 120 -5.69 6.97 -2.71
N ARG A 121 -5.80 5.65 -2.50
CA ARG A 121 -7.09 4.95 -2.40
C ARG A 121 -7.04 3.92 -1.28
N VAL A 122 -8.07 3.93 -0.45
CA VAL A 122 -8.22 2.98 0.68
C VAL A 122 -9.11 1.83 0.25
N PHE A 123 -8.67 0.61 0.53
CA PHE A 123 -9.39 -0.62 0.31
C PHE A 123 -9.64 -1.30 1.65
N LYS A 124 -10.84 -1.84 1.82
CA LYS A 124 -11.18 -2.69 2.96
C LYS A 124 -11.62 -4.03 2.43
N LYS A 125 -11.13 -5.11 3.05
CA LYS A 125 -11.62 -6.45 2.77
C LYS A 125 -13.12 -6.49 3.10
N GLU A 126 -13.94 -6.76 2.10
CA GLU A 126 -15.35 -7.07 2.34
C GLU A 126 -15.40 -8.38 3.13
N VAL A 127 -15.84 -8.30 4.39
CA VAL A 127 -16.20 -9.49 5.16
C VAL A 127 -17.45 -10.06 4.49
N ARG A 128 -17.30 -11.11 3.70
CA ARG A 128 -18.44 -11.96 3.35
C ARG A 128 -18.84 -12.67 4.64
N GLY A 129 -19.96 -12.24 5.22
CA GLY A 129 -20.67 -13.01 6.24
C GLY A 129 -21.22 -14.31 5.68
#